data_AF-A0A1D9G760-F1
#
_entry.id   AF-A0A1D9G760-F1
#
_cell.length_a   1.000
_cell.length_b   1.000
_cell.length_c   1.000
_cell.angle_alpha   90.00
_cell.angle_beta   90.00
_cell.angle_gamma   90.00
#
_symmetry.space_group_name_H-M   'P 1'
#
loop_
_entity.id
_entity.type
_entity.pdbx_description
1 polymer ?
#
loop_
_entity_poly.entity_id
_entity_poly.type
_entity_poly.pdbx_seq_one_letter_code
_entity_poly.pdbx_strand_id
1 'polypeptide(L)' 'MVNIRCSDLDDKFYNLVELLCLRAHSQPDQIPYTFNEKGEKETDILTDQVLDQPSKAYACQLKSVGVTGERARAS' A
#
# COMPACT_ATOMS: atom_id res chain seq x y z
N MET A 1 -14.91 -4.15 -4.50
CA MET A 1 -13.54 -4.22 -3.95
C MET A 1 -13.53 -5.27 -2.85
N VAL A 2 -12.79 -6.37 -3.02
CA VAL A 2 -12.70 -7.40 -1.97
C VAL A 2 -11.78 -6.87 -0.88
N ASN A 3 -12.26 -6.82 0.36
CA ASN A 3 -11.47 -6.39 1.50
C ASN A 3 -10.55 -7.54 1.90
N ILE A 4 -9.27 -7.47 1.49
CA ILE A 4 -8.28 -8.53 1.72
C ILE A 4 -7.74 -8.36 3.13
N ARG A 5 -8.01 -9.33 4.01
CA ARG A 5 -7.43 -9.37 5.35
C ARG A 5 -5.99 -9.87 5.25
N CYS A 6 -5.17 -9.55 6.25
CA CYS A 6 -3.81 -10.07 6.34
C CYS A 6 -3.78 -11.62 6.39
N SER A 7 -4.84 -12.24 6.94
CA SER A 7 -5.07 -13.68 6.94
C SER A 7 -5.35 -14.29 5.57
N ASP A 8 -5.68 -13.45 4.58
CA ASP A 8 -6.06 -13.87 3.24
C ASP A 8 -4.87 -13.78 2.27
N LEU A 9 -3.69 -13.36 2.77
CA LEU A 9 -2.45 -13.40 2.03
C LEU A 9 -1.97 -14.86 1.96
N ASP A 10 -1.74 -15.34 0.75
CA ASP A 10 -1.04 -16.61 0.49
C ASP A 10 0.28 -16.64 1.30
N ASP A 11 0.72 -17.80 1.80
CA ASP A 11 1.96 -17.98 2.61
C ASP A 11 3.23 -17.47 1.90
N LYS A 12 3.09 -16.98 0.67
CA LYS A 12 4.11 -16.45 -0.22
C LYS A 12 4.56 -15.02 0.12
N PHE A 13 3.82 -14.27 0.94
CA PHE A 13 4.17 -12.88 1.25
C PHE A 13 4.34 -12.67 2.75
N TYR A 14 5.48 -12.10 3.16
CA TYR A 14 5.78 -11.83 4.56
C TYR A 14 5.17 -10.51 5.06
N ASN A 15 4.80 -9.60 4.16
CA ASN A 15 4.20 -8.31 4.49
C ASN A 15 3.43 -7.71 3.29
N LEU A 16 2.67 -6.64 3.56
CA LEU A 16 1.85 -5.95 2.56
C LEU A 16 2.68 -5.24 1.46
N VAL A 17 3.94 -4.87 1.75
CA VAL A 17 4.82 -4.22 0.76
C VAL A 17 5.23 -5.23 -0.32
N GLU A 18 5.51 -6.47 0.06
CA GLU A 18 5.81 -7.55 -0.89
C GLU A 18 4.61 -7.89 -1.78
N LEU A 19 3.41 -7.94 -1.21
CA LEU A 19 2.19 -8.10 -1.99
C LEU A 19 2.01 -6.96 -3.00
N LEU A 20 2.22 -5.71 -2.56
CA LEU A 20 2.09 -4.54 -3.41
C LEU A 20 3.14 -4.52 -4.53
N CYS A 21 4.38 -4.94 -4.26
CA CYS A 21 5.42 -5.10 -5.27
C CYS A 21 4.97 -6.04 -6.39
N LEU A 22 4.35 -7.18 -6.03
CA LEU A 22 3.84 -8.13 -7.03
C LEU A 22 2.71 -7.51 -7.86
N ARG A 23 1.78 -6.80 -7.23
CA ARG A 23 0.68 -6.14 -7.95
C ARG A 23 1.17 -5.06 -8.90
N ALA A 24 2.07 -4.21 -8.44
CA ALA A 24 2.71 -3.21 -9.30
C ALA A 24 3.45 -3.83 -10.49
N HIS A 25 4.02 -5.03 -10.33
CA HIS A 25 4.67 -5.74 -11.44
C HIS A 25 3.68 -6.42 -12.41
N SER A 26 2.63 -7.03 -11.89
CA SER A 26 1.69 -7.85 -12.68
C SER A 26 0.50 -7.07 -13.25
N GLN A 27 0.08 -6.01 -12.56
CA GLN A 27 -1.11 -5.19 -12.84
C GLN A 27 -0.82 -3.71 -12.52
N PRO A 28 0.21 -3.09 -13.13
CA PRO A 28 0.66 -1.73 -12.77
C PRO A 28 -0.43 -0.66 -12.84
N ASP A 29 -1.35 -0.80 -13.80
CA ASP A 29 -2.42 0.16 -14.08
C ASP A 29 -3.72 -0.14 -13.33
N GLN A 30 -3.78 -1.22 -12.55
CA GLN A 30 -4.94 -1.50 -11.71
C GLN A 30 -5.10 -0.38 -10.69
N ILE A 31 -6.35 0.09 -10.51
CA ILE A 31 -6.71 1.19 -9.62
C ILE A 31 -7.34 0.62 -8.34
N PRO A 32 -6.54 0.30 -7.30
CA PRO A 32 -7.06 -0.16 -6.01
C PRO A 32 -7.71 0.95 -5.18
N TYR A 33 -7.40 2.23 -5.44
CA TYR A 33 -7.94 3.35 -4.67
C TYR A 33 -8.42 4.48 -5.57
N THR A 34 -9.61 4.97 -5.25
CA THR A 34 -10.22 6.16 -5.83
C THR A 34 -10.53 7.13 -4.70
N PHE A 35 -10.06 8.37 -4.85
CA PHE A 35 -10.26 9.43 -3.86
C PHE A 35 -11.45 10.28 -4.28
N ASN A 36 -12.47 10.31 -3.43
CA ASN A 36 -13.67 11.10 -3.69
C ASN A 36 -13.75 12.30 -2.74
N GLU A 37 -13.90 13.51 -3.29
CA GLU A 37 -14.27 14.69 -2.52
C GLU A 37 -15.69 14.49 -1.97
N LYS A 38 -15.80 14.48 -0.64
CA LYS A 38 -17.05 14.26 0.10
C LYS A 38 -17.81 12.99 -0.31
N GLY A 39 -17.13 12.01 -0.90
CA GLY A 39 -17.74 10.77 -1.39
C GLY A 39 -18.50 10.89 -2.72
N GLU A 40 -18.59 12.08 -3.31
CA GLU A 40 -19.45 12.33 -4.47
C GLU A 40 -18.67 12.52 -5.78
N LYS A 41 -17.51 13.17 -5.71
CA LYS A 41 -16.73 13.53 -6.90
C LYS A 41 -15.36 12.87 -6.85
N GLU A 42 -15.05 12.03 -7.84
CA GLU A 42 -13.70 11.51 -8.04
C GLU A 42 -12.73 12.69 -8.24
N THR A 43 -11.67 12.70 -7.44
CA THR A 43 -10.64 13.74 -7.43
C THR A 43 -9.27 13.21 -7.76
N ASP A 44 -9.01 11.94 -7.45
CA ASP A 44 -7.72 11.32 -7.71
C ASP A 44 -7.84 9.79 -7.73
N ILE A 45 -6.83 9.14 -8.28
CA ILE A 45 -6.68 7.69 -8.34
C ILE A 45 -5.26 7.30 -7.95
N LEU A 46 -5.12 6.18 -7.24
CA LEU A 46 -3.81 5.55 -7.05
C LEU A 46 -3.84 4.19 -7.72
N THR A 47 -2.96 4.01 -8.70
CA THR A 47 -2.67 2.71 -9.29
C THR A 47 -1.71 1.91 -8.41
N ASP A 48 -1.65 0.59 -8.60
CA ASP A 48 -0.69 -0.26 -7.89
C ASP A 48 0.76 0.20 -8.12
N GLN A 49 1.10 0.66 -9.34
CA GLN A 49 2.43 1.21 -9.63
C GLN A 49 2.74 2.50 -8.86
N VAL A 50 1.77 3.43 -8.79
CA VAL A 50 1.95 4.70 -8.07
C VAL A 50 2.05 4.45 -6.56
N LEU A 51 1.36 3.45 -6.04
CA LEU A 51 1.36 3.11 -4.62
C LEU A 51 2.66 2.41 -4.16
N ASP A 52 3.27 1.58 -5.01
CA ASP A 52 4.48 0.81 -4.69
C ASP A 52 5.68 1.70 -4.31
N GLN A 53 5.92 2.78 -5.06
CA GLN A 53 7.04 3.69 -4.85
C GLN A 53 7.03 4.38 -3.46
N PRO A 54 5.95 5.09 -3.05
CA PRO A 54 5.90 5.70 -1.72
C PRO A 54 5.88 4.66 -0.61
N SER A 55 5.24 3.50 -0.79
CA SER A 55 5.25 2.43 0.21
C SER A 55 6.67 1.93 0.52
N LYS A 56 7.52 1.75 -0.50
CA LYS A 56 8.94 1.40 -0.32
C LYS A 56 9.70 2.52 0.40
N ALA A 57 9.49 3.77 -0.01
CA ALA A 57 10.14 4.92 0.61
C ALA A 57 9.81 5.02 2.12
N TYR A 58 8.54 4.88 2.48
CA TYR A 58 8.11 4.87 3.88
C TYR A 58 8.64 3.66 4.65
N ALA A 59 8.65 2.46 4.06
CA ALA A 59 9.22 1.28 4.72
C ALA A 59 10.72 1.45 5.02
N CYS A 60 11.48 2.02 4.07
CA CYS A 60 12.89 2.35 4.28
C CYS A 60 13.09 3.43 5.36
N GLN A 61 12.27 4.48 5.34
CA GLN A 61 12.33 5.56 6.32
C GLN A 61 11.97 5.07 7.73
N LEU A 62 10.92 4.27 7.88
CA LEU A 62 10.53 3.73 9.19
C LEU A 62 11.59 2.77 9.73
N LYS A 63 12.21 1.97 8.86
CA LYS A 63 13.32 1.10 9.24
C LYS A 63 14.54 1.88 9.72
N SER A 64 14.86 3.02 9.10
CA SER A 64 16.03 3.82 9.49
C SER A 64 15.86 4.50 10.85
N VAL A 65 14.62 4.71 11.29
CA VAL A 65 14.30 5.27 12.63
C VAL A 65 14.35 4.20 13.73
N GLY A 66 14.50 2.92 13.39
CA GLY A 66 14.72 1.83 14.37
C GLY A 66 13.48 1.41 15.18
N VAL A 67 12.29 1.87 14.78
CA VAL A 67 11.02 1.69 15.49
C VAL A 67 10.29 0.39 15.13
N THR A 68 11.03 -0.71 15.03
CA THR A 68 10.48 -2.03 14.66
C THR A 68 9.40 -2.47 15.65
N GLY A 69 8.19 -2.73 15.15
CA GLY A 69 7.06 -3.16 15.98
C GLY A 69 6.29 -2.02 16.66
N GLU A 70 6.72 -0.77 16.47
CA GLU A 70 6.00 0.39 17.01
C GLU A 70 5.06 0.99 15.97
N ARG A 71 4.03 1.70 16.46
CA ARG A 71 3.24 2.59 15.61
C ARG A 71 3.98 3.90 15.46
N ALA A 72 4.38 4.23 14.25
CA ALA A 72 4.82 5.59 13.93
C ALA A 72 3.70 6.57 14.31
N ARG A 73 3.94 7.39 15.33
CA ARG A 73 3.01 8.42 15.75
C ARG A 73 3.30 9.63 14.87
N ALA A 74 2.35 10.04 14.03
CA ALA A 74 2.42 11.32 13.36
C ALA A 74 2.42 12.41 14.45
N SER A 75 3.55 13.10 14.60
CA SER A 75 3.71 14.29 15.43
C SER A 75 3.57 15.53 14.58
#